data_AF-A0A2G5STA3-F1
#
_entry.id   AF-A0A2G5STA3-F1
#
_cell.length_a   1.000
_cell.length_b   1.000
_cell.length_c   1.000
_cell.angle_alpha   90.00
_cell.angle_beta   90.00
_cell.angle_gamma   90.00
#
_symmetry.space_group_name_H-M   'P 1'
#
loop_
_entity.id
_entity.type
_entity.pdbx_description
1 polymer ?
#
loop_
_entity_poly.entity_id
_entity_poly.type
_entity_poly.pdbx_seq_one_letter_code
_entity_poly.pdbx_strand_id
1 'polypeptide(L)'
;MEQNVNDVREEEVEVEVEEEEEEEEEEKYVWIYFCPDLPSFCYWKDQPCYEFHPDLQDHIEESYQSRAKTCKVNETGSVWIINFVTKTRSDGECVPQEIERISVSERKDFNILGVAGVKYRVPVRKCPTCRGNMPETMFNNPRRYDVDVHMKCPPEVAADVFSYIKRQEGGTIFKSKKPGNRKFYWIYQARLFWYRYDPRTELVLEDCYRKNKKRCEVEICGKKFTIDIEKKIQVRGERHSERRCIQRIEAEDIYRYDVRGIAGIQCHFFPVTNRMLY
;
A
#
# COMPACT_ATOMS: atom_id res chain seq x y z
N MET A 1 20.32 5.95 84.90
CA MET A 1 19.15 6.26 84.05
C MET A 1 19.73 6.63 82.70
N GLU A 2 20.26 5.66 81.95
CA GLU A 2 19.53 4.80 81.00
C GLU A 2 18.73 5.58 79.95
N GLN A 3 18.81 5.10 78.70
CA GLN A 3 18.23 5.57 77.43
C GLN A 3 19.20 6.35 76.54
N ASN A 4 19.35 6.07 75.24
CA ASN A 4 18.95 4.92 74.45
C ASN A 4 19.84 4.89 73.18
N VAL A 5 20.17 3.68 72.73
CA VAL A 5 20.95 3.38 71.53
C VAL A 5 20.06 3.62 70.31
N ASN A 6 20.46 4.50 69.39
CA ASN A 6 19.88 4.55 68.04
C ASN A 6 20.79 3.74 67.11
N ASP A 7 20.47 2.46 67.01
CA ASP A 7 20.91 1.52 65.97
C ASP A 7 20.06 1.79 64.73
N VAL A 8 20.63 2.48 63.74
CA VAL A 8 20.00 2.62 62.42
C VAL A 8 20.50 1.44 61.59
N ARG A 9 19.71 0.36 61.58
CA ARG A 9 19.86 -0.72 60.62
C ARG A 9 19.56 -0.19 59.23
N GLU A 10 20.57 -0.20 58.37
CA GLU A 10 20.39 -0.08 56.92
C GLU A 10 19.70 -1.36 56.45
N GLU A 11 18.42 -1.25 56.08
CA GLU A 11 17.72 -2.31 55.35
C GLU A 11 18.21 -2.29 53.90
N GLU A 12 19.01 -3.30 53.55
CA GLU A 12 19.35 -3.61 52.16
C GLU A 12 18.06 -4.04 51.44
N VAL A 13 17.56 -3.17 50.56
CA VAL A 13 16.47 -3.49 49.66
C VAL A 13 17.04 -4.36 48.53
N GLU A 14 16.85 -5.68 48.64
CA GLU A 14 17.07 -6.61 47.54
C GLU A 14 16.09 -6.26 46.42
N VAL A 15 16.61 -5.64 45.36
CA VAL A 15 15.87 -5.41 44.11
C VAL A 15 15.92 -6.73 43.34
N GLU A 16 14.86 -7.52 43.43
CA GLU A 16 14.63 -8.65 42.53
C GLU A 16 14.44 -8.08 41.12
N VAL A 17 15.47 -8.26 40.29
CA VAL A 17 15.40 -8.01 38.85
C VAL A 17 14.64 -9.19 38.26
N GLU A 18 13.34 -9.02 38.05
CA GLU A 18 12.56 -9.92 37.20
C GLU A 18 13.12 -9.77 35.78
N GLU A 19 13.93 -10.76 35.36
CA GLU A 19 14.34 -10.93 33.97
C GLU A 19 13.07 -11.24 33.17
N GLU A 20 12.51 -10.22 32.50
CA GLU A 20 11.50 -10.43 31.46
C GLU A 20 12.15 -11.24 30.34
N GLU A 21 11.91 -12.55 30.32
CA GLU A 21 12.21 -13.42 29.20
C GLU A 21 11.46 -12.86 27.97
N GLU A 22 12.19 -12.20 27.06
CA GLU A 22 11.68 -11.88 25.72
C GLU A 22 11.37 -13.22 25.04
N GLU A 23 10.11 -13.65 25.08
CA GLU A 23 9.62 -14.76 24.26
C GLU A 23 9.93 -14.42 22.79
N GLU A 24 10.92 -15.10 22.20
CA GLU A 24 11.19 -15.03 20.76
C GLU A 24 9.90 -15.41 20.03
N GLU A 25 9.19 -14.43 19.45
CA GLU A 25 7.99 -14.69 18.65
C GLU A 25 8.38 -15.63 17.50
N GLU A 26 8.05 -16.92 17.63
CA GLU A 26 8.32 -17.93 16.61
C GLU A 26 7.74 -17.45 15.26
N GLU A 27 8.63 -17.24 14.29
CA GLU A 27 8.23 -16.75 12.97
C GLU A 27 7.31 -17.79 12.30
N LYS A 28 6.02 -17.45 12.16
CA LYS A 28 5.03 -18.33 11.54
C LYS A 28 5.13 -18.27 10.02
N TYR A 29 5.02 -19.43 9.39
CA TYR A 29 5.10 -19.58 7.94
C TYR A 29 3.79 -20.10 7.36
N VAL A 30 3.58 -19.78 6.08
CA VAL A 30 2.43 -20.24 5.29
C VAL A 30 2.95 -20.71 3.94
N TRP A 31 2.45 -21.85 3.48
CA TRP A 31 2.71 -22.36 2.15
C TRP A 31 1.66 -21.86 1.16
N ILE A 32 2.15 -21.41 0.00
CA ILE A 32 1.35 -20.96 -1.13
C ILE A 32 1.75 -21.70 -2.41
N TYR A 33 0.87 -21.70 -3.40
CA TYR A 33 1.15 -22.18 -4.75
C TYR A 33 0.56 -21.24 -5.81
N PHE A 34 1.27 -21.12 -6.94
CA PHE A 34 0.95 -20.17 -8.00
C PHE A 34 0.03 -20.77 -9.05
N CYS A 35 -0.88 -19.94 -9.59
CA CYS A 35 -1.79 -20.34 -10.65
C CYS A 35 -1.10 -20.20 -12.04
N PRO A 36 -1.07 -21.26 -12.86
CA PRO A 36 -0.33 -21.27 -14.13
C PRO A 36 -1.04 -20.49 -15.25
N ASP A 37 -2.32 -20.13 -15.08
CA ASP A 37 -3.19 -19.65 -16.17
C ASP A 37 -3.04 -18.16 -16.52
N LEU A 38 -2.13 -17.41 -15.89
CA LEU A 38 -1.90 -15.99 -16.22
C LEU A 38 -0.47 -15.73 -16.69
N PRO A 39 -0.27 -15.08 -17.86
CA PRO A 39 1.05 -14.94 -18.46
C PRO A 39 2.00 -14.09 -17.60
N SER A 40 3.26 -14.52 -17.57
CA SER A 40 4.42 -14.06 -16.79
C SER A 40 4.89 -12.62 -17.07
N PHE A 41 4.00 -11.71 -17.49
CA PHE A 41 4.29 -10.28 -17.66
C PHE A 41 4.26 -9.49 -16.35
N CYS A 42 4.07 -10.17 -15.22
CA CYS A 42 4.01 -9.59 -13.89
C CYS A 42 5.26 -9.97 -13.08
N TYR A 43 5.70 -9.06 -12.21
CA TYR A 43 6.73 -9.35 -11.21
C TYR A 43 6.23 -10.50 -10.32
N TRP A 44 7.11 -11.39 -9.86
CA TRP A 44 6.75 -12.65 -9.19
C TRP A 44 5.73 -12.49 -8.04
N LYS A 45 5.81 -11.41 -7.25
CA LYS A 45 4.85 -11.12 -6.15
C LYS A 45 3.42 -10.78 -6.61
N ASP A 46 3.24 -10.29 -7.83
CA ASP A 46 1.94 -9.95 -8.39
C ASP A 46 1.23 -11.17 -9.03
N GLN A 47 1.95 -12.31 -9.17
CA GLN A 47 1.36 -13.53 -9.71
C GLN A 47 0.25 -14.04 -8.78
N PRO A 48 -0.92 -14.41 -9.34
CA PRO A 48 -2.01 -14.95 -8.54
C PRO A 48 -1.59 -16.27 -7.87
N CYS A 49 -1.80 -16.37 -6.57
CA CYS A 49 -1.51 -17.57 -5.80
C CYS A 49 -2.66 -17.94 -4.86
N TYR A 50 -2.62 -19.16 -4.35
CA TYR A 50 -3.53 -19.67 -3.33
C TYR A 50 -2.73 -20.20 -2.16
N GLU A 51 -3.29 -20.08 -0.96
CA GLU A 51 -2.80 -20.80 0.20
C GLU A 51 -3.20 -22.27 0.10
N PHE A 52 -2.34 -23.18 0.56
CA PHE A 52 -2.77 -24.55 0.82
C PHE A 52 -3.88 -24.55 1.89
N HIS A 53 -4.73 -25.58 1.86
CA HIS A 53 -5.76 -25.76 2.88
C HIS A 53 -5.14 -25.75 4.29
N PRO A 54 -5.75 -25.11 5.30
CA PRO A 54 -5.21 -25.03 6.67
C PRO A 54 -4.78 -26.39 7.21
N ASP A 55 -5.61 -27.42 7.03
CA ASP A 55 -5.32 -28.80 7.47
C ASP A 55 -4.07 -29.43 6.81
N LEU A 56 -3.55 -28.84 5.74
CA LEU A 56 -2.36 -29.31 5.04
C LEU A 56 -1.10 -28.49 5.40
N GLN A 57 -1.25 -27.29 5.95
CA GLN A 57 -0.13 -26.38 6.20
C GLN A 57 0.92 -27.01 7.13
N ASP A 58 0.46 -27.54 8.27
CA ASP A 58 1.34 -28.14 9.28
C ASP A 58 2.04 -29.39 8.74
N HIS A 59 1.31 -30.27 8.05
CA HIS A 59 1.88 -31.48 7.45
C HIS A 59 2.95 -31.18 6.39
N ILE A 60 2.74 -30.14 5.57
CA ILE A 60 3.73 -29.70 4.58
C ILE A 60 4.95 -29.11 5.29
N GLU A 61 4.75 -28.27 6.29
CA GLU A 61 5.82 -27.63 7.06
C GLU A 61 6.66 -28.65 7.82
N GLU A 62 6.04 -29.60 8.52
CA GLU A 62 6.71 -30.71 9.19
C GLU A 62 7.55 -31.55 8.21
N SER A 63 6.98 -31.87 7.04
CA SER A 63 7.70 -32.61 5.98
C SER A 63 8.91 -31.85 5.45
N TYR A 64 8.80 -30.52 5.34
CA TYR A 64 9.90 -29.66 4.91
C TYR A 64 10.99 -29.57 5.98
N GLN A 65 10.61 -29.33 7.23
CA GLN A 65 11.53 -29.26 8.38
C GLN A 65 12.25 -30.59 8.62
N SER A 66 11.58 -31.73 8.37
CA SER A 66 12.19 -33.06 8.42
C SER A 66 13.16 -33.34 7.25
N ARG A 67 13.39 -32.35 6.37
CA ARG A 67 14.23 -32.44 5.16
C ARG A 67 13.77 -33.52 4.18
N ALA A 68 12.47 -33.81 4.13
CA ALA A 68 11.93 -34.65 3.08
C ALA A 68 12.16 -33.99 1.71
N LYS A 69 12.34 -34.79 0.66
CA LYS A 69 12.44 -34.26 -0.72
C LYS A 69 11.07 -33.99 -1.33
N THR A 70 10.08 -34.76 -0.90
CA THR A 70 8.71 -34.71 -1.41
C THR A 70 7.70 -34.94 -0.29
N CYS A 71 6.54 -34.31 -0.41
CA CYS A 71 5.39 -34.51 0.48
C CYS A 71 4.16 -34.85 -0.38
N LYS A 72 3.33 -35.79 0.09
CA LYS A 72 2.04 -36.09 -0.55
C LYS A 72 0.93 -35.42 0.23
N VAL A 73 0.05 -34.73 -0.48
CA VAL A 73 -1.11 -34.06 0.10
C VAL A 73 -2.37 -34.46 -0.67
N ASN A 74 -3.46 -34.66 0.06
CA ASN A 74 -4.76 -34.95 -0.55
C ASN A 74 -5.58 -33.66 -0.55
N GLU A 75 -5.87 -33.14 -1.73
CA GLU A 75 -6.63 -31.91 -1.88
C GLU A 75 -7.81 -32.16 -2.82
N THR A 76 -9.03 -31.92 -2.34
CA THR A 76 -10.28 -32.10 -3.12
C THR A 76 -10.49 -33.50 -3.70
N GLY A 77 -9.87 -34.53 -3.12
CA GLY A 77 -9.98 -35.91 -3.58
C GLY A 77 -8.88 -36.36 -4.57
N SER A 78 -7.97 -35.45 -4.96
CA SER A 78 -6.80 -35.76 -5.78
C SER A 78 -5.53 -35.77 -4.93
N VAL A 79 -4.62 -36.69 -5.26
CA VAL A 79 -3.30 -36.79 -4.61
C VAL A 79 -2.33 -35.87 -5.34
N TRP A 80 -1.83 -34.85 -4.63
CA TRP A 80 -0.81 -33.95 -5.13
C TRP A 80 0.54 -34.30 -4.51
N ILE A 81 1.58 -34.24 -5.33
CA ILE A 81 2.97 -34.43 -4.93
C ILE A 81 3.63 -33.06 -4.90
N ILE A 82 4.01 -32.63 -3.71
CA ILE A 82 4.85 -31.47 -3.46
C ILE A 82 6.31 -31.93 -3.53
N ASN A 83 7.12 -31.26 -4.33
CA ASN A 83 8.55 -31.50 -4.46
C ASN A 83 9.31 -30.25 -4.02
N PHE A 84 9.92 -30.33 -2.82
CA PHE A 84 10.64 -29.22 -2.20
C PHE A 84 11.94 -28.87 -2.91
N VAL A 85 12.53 -29.82 -3.65
CA VAL A 85 13.77 -29.59 -4.42
C VAL A 85 13.48 -28.75 -5.65
N THR A 86 12.44 -29.12 -6.40
CA THR A 86 12.03 -28.38 -7.60
C THR A 86 11.14 -27.18 -7.29
N LYS A 87 10.69 -27.03 -6.04
CA LYS A 87 9.68 -26.05 -5.62
C LYS A 87 8.40 -26.10 -6.46
N THR A 88 7.86 -27.30 -6.68
CA THR A 88 6.62 -27.47 -7.45
C THR A 88 5.65 -28.43 -6.77
N ARG A 89 4.36 -28.29 -7.10
CA ARG A 89 3.32 -29.29 -6.85
C ARG A 89 2.76 -29.80 -8.18
N SER A 90 2.45 -31.09 -8.24
CA SER A 90 1.80 -31.71 -9.41
C SER A 90 0.95 -32.90 -8.98
N ASP A 91 -0.18 -33.10 -9.64
CA ASP A 91 -1.04 -34.28 -9.58
C ASP A 91 -0.74 -35.29 -10.71
N GLY A 92 0.22 -34.97 -11.59
CA GLY A 92 0.56 -35.76 -12.77
C GLY A 92 -0.36 -35.54 -13.98
N GLU A 93 -1.45 -34.79 -13.82
CA GLU A 93 -2.41 -34.48 -14.90
C GLU A 93 -2.29 -33.02 -15.35
N CYS A 94 -2.15 -32.10 -14.39
CA CYS A 94 -2.03 -30.66 -14.62
C CYS A 94 -0.58 -30.21 -14.76
N VAL A 95 -0.41 -29.01 -15.35
CA VAL A 95 0.89 -28.32 -15.39
C VAL A 95 1.39 -28.14 -13.96
N PRO A 96 2.66 -28.51 -13.66
CA PRO A 96 3.23 -28.30 -12.34
C PRO A 96 3.14 -26.83 -11.91
N GLN A 97 2.67 -26.61 -10.69
CA GLN A 97 2.51 -25.29 -10.13
C GLN A 97 3.68 -24.99 -9.20
N GLU A 98 4.29 -23.81 -9.32
CA GLU A 98 5.33 -23.37 -8.40
C GLU A 98 4.75 -23.19 -6.98
N ILE A 99 5.55 -23.48 -5.97
CA ILE A 99 5.20 -23.31 -4.56
C ILE A 99 6.21 -22.42 -3.87
N GLU A 100 5.79 -21.72 -2.83
CA GLU A 100 6.68 -20.92 -1.99
C GLU A 100 6.26 -20.97 -0.53
N ARG A 101 7.26 -20.98 0.36
CA ARG A 101 7.10 -20.85 1.81
C ARG A 101 7.35 -19.39 2.17
N ILE A 102 6.33 -18.73 2.71
CA ILE A 102 6.39 -17.29 3.02
C ILE A 102 6.16 -17.06 4.51
N SER A 103 6.76 -16.02 5.08
CA SER A 103 6.40 -15.63 6.45
C SER A 103 4.97 -15.05 6.48
N VAL A 104 4.28 -15.16 7.62
CA VAL A 104 2.97 -14.51 7.81
C VAL A 104 3.08 -12.99 7.63
N SER A 105 4.23 -12.40 7.95
CA SER A 105 4.50 -10.97 7.79
C SER A 105 4.54 -10.50 6.33
N GLU A 106 5.04 -11.37 5.43
CA GLU A 106 5.16 -11.15 4.00
C GLU A 106 3.87 -11.48 3.23
N ARG A 107 2.93 -12.23 3.83
CA ARG A 107 1.66 -12.65 3.21
C ARG A 107 0.92 -11.51 2.50
N LYS A 108 0.96 -10.30 3.05
CA LYS A 108 0.32 -9.10 2.49
C LYS A 108 0.94 -8.58 1.19
N ASP A 109 2.16 -9.00 0.86
CA ASP A 109 2.87 -8.59 -0.35
C ASP A 109 2.51 -9.47 -1.56
N PHE A 110 1.82 -10.59 -1.33
CA PHE A 110 1.42 -11.55 -2.36
C PHE A 110 -0.04 -11.37 -2.78
N ASN A 111 -0.31 -11.61 -4.06
CA ASN A 111 -1.66 -11.61 -4.62
C ASN A 111 -2.40 -12.92 -4.34
N ILE A 112 -2.69 -13.19 -3.06
CA ILE A 112 -3.37 -14.41 -2.62
C ILE A 112 -4.87 -14.30 -2.89
N LEU A 113 -5.36 -15.14 -3.80
CA LEU A 113 -6.76 -15.15 -4.24
C LEU A 113 -7.70 -15.88 -3.29
N GLY A 114 -7.17 -16.82 -2.50
CA GLY A 114 -7.97 -17.70 -1.66
C GLY A 114 -7.20 -18.89 -1.11
N VAL A 115 -7.95 -19.95 -0.77
CA VAL A 115 -7.44 -21.18 -0.14
C VAL A 115 -7.83 -22.37 -1.00
N ALA A 116 -6.90 -23.27 -1.28
CA ALA A 116 -7.13 -24.52 -2.00
C ALA A 116 -7.89 -24.34 -3.33
N GLY A 117 -7.51 -23.31 -4.10
CA GLY A 117 -8.13 -22.97 -5.38
C GLY A 117 -9.49 -22.28 -5.26
N VAL A 118 -10.06 -22.18 -4.06
CA VAL A 118 -11.31 -21.49 -3.78
C VAL A 118 -11.02 -20.04 -3.43
N LYS A 119 -11.50 -19.10 -4.26
CA LYS A 119 -11.33 -17.66 -4.03
C LYS A 119 -12.02 -17.22 -2.75
N TYR A 120 -11.39 -16.30 -2.01
CA TYR A 120 -12.04 -15.63 -0.89
C TYR A 120 -13.36 -15.00 -1.34
N ARG A 121 -14.38 -15.09 -0.49
CA ARG A 121 -15.65 -14.43 -0.75
C ARG A 121 -15.46 -12.92 -0.59
N VAL A 122 -15.17 -12.24 -1.68
CA VAL A 122 -15.12 -10.78 -1.70
C VAL A 122 -16.54 -10.24 -1.46
N PRO A 123 -16.74 -9.35 -0.47
CA PRO A 123 -18.02 -8.69 -0.30
C PRO A 123 -18.38 -7.96 -1.59
N VAL A 124 -19.51 -8.31 -2.21
CA VAL A 124 -19.98 -7.61 -3.40
C VAL A 124 -20.31 -6.18 -2.97
N ARG A 125 -19.44 -5.24 -3.35
CA ARG A 125 -19.66 -3.83 -3.05
C ARG A 125 -20.88 -3.38 -3.84
N LYS A 126 -21.88 -2.85 -3.14
CA LYS A 126 -23.08 -2.30 -3.79
C LYS A 126 -22.87 -0.82 -4.08
N CYS A 127 -23.36 -0.38 -5.23
CA CYS A 127 -23.37 1.03 -5.59
C CYS A 127 -24.16 1.82 -4.53
N PRO A 128 -23.60 2.88 -3.94
CA PRO A 128 -24.29 3.66 -2.92
C PRO A 128 -25.56 4.35 -3.44
N THR A 129 -25.64 4.59 -4.75
CA THR A 129 -26.78 5.27 -5.39
C THR A 129 -27.89 4.28 -5.75
N CYS A 130 -27.59 3.27 -6.58
CA CYS A 130 -28.60 2.38 -7.13
C CYS A 130 -28.67 1.01 -6.45
N ARG A 131 -27.77 0.72 -5.50
CA ARG A 131 -27.64 -0.57 -4.79
C ARG A 131 -27.33 -1.78 -5.68
N GLY A 132 -27.11 -1.56 -6.97
CA GLY A 132 -26.63 -2.58 -7.91
C GLY A 132 -25.21 -3.04 -7.56
N ASN A 133 -24.84 -4.23 -8.04
CA ASN A 133 -23.51 -4.79 -7.82
C ASN A 133 -22.46 -3.95 -8.57
N MET A 134 -21.41 -3.54 -7.87
CA MET A 134 -20.24 -2.92 -8.52
C MET A 134 -19.26 -4.03 -8.93
N PRO A 135 -18.78 -4.02 -10.20
CA PRO A 135 -17.81 -5.00 -10.63
C PRO A 135 -16.49 -4.82 -9.87
N GLU A 136 -15.89 -5.92 -9.42
CA GLU A 136 -14.62 -5.91 -8.68
C GLU A 136 -13.49 -5.28 -9.50
N THR A 137 -13.48 -5.56 -10.80
CA THR A 137 -12.50 -5.04 -11.76
C THR A 137 -12.63 -3.54 -12.04
N MET A 138 -13.66 -2.86 -11.52
CA MET A 138 -13.87 -1.42 -11.76
C MET A 138 -12.70 -0.56 -11.28
N PHE A 139 -12.00 -1.00 -10.22
CA PHE A 139 -10.85 -0.32 -9.66
C PHE A 139 -9.52 -0.74 -10.31
N ASN A 140 -9.55 -1.77 -11.17
CA ASN A 140 -8.38 -2.22 -11.90
C ASN A 140 -8.24 -1.36 -13.16
N ASN A 141 -7.20 -0.54 -13.21
CA ASN A 141 -6.88 0.31 -14.36
C ASN A 141 -8.06 1.22 -14.81
N PRO A 142 -8.66 2.02 -13.89
CA PRO A 142 -9.84 2.81 -14.20
C PRO A 142 -9.49 3.88 -15.23
N ARG A 143 -10.10 3.79 -16.41
CA ARG A 143 -9.95 4.76 -17.51
C ARG A 143 -11.19 5.59 -17.67
N ARG A 144 -11.02 6.90 -17.72
CA ARG A 144 -12.13 7.85 -17.92
C ARG A 144 -11.86 8.76 -19.12
N TYR A 145 -12.89 8.92 -19.95
CA TYR A 145 -12.87 9.76 -21.14
C TYR A 145 -13.09 11.24 -20.82
N ASP A 146 -13.74 11.52 -19.69
CA ASP A 146 -14.14 12.85 -19.25
C ASP A 146 -13.12 13.50 -18.29
N VAL A 147 -12.00 12.84 -18.00
CA VAL A 147 -10.95 13.38 -17.13
C VAL A 147 -9.89 14.09 -17.96
N ASP A 148 -9.95 15.43 -17.97
CA ASP A 148 -8.89 16.28 -18.50
C ASP A 148 -7.72 16.35 -17.51
N VAL A 149 -6.50 16.06 -17.98
CA VAL A 149 -5.27 16.17 -17.18
C VAL A 149 -5.04 17.58 -16.65
N HIS A 150 -5.61 18.61 -17.28
CA HIS A 150 -5.53 20.01 -16.89
C HIS A 150 -6.68 20.48 -16.00
N MET A 151 -7.55 19.56 -15.58
CA MET A 151 -8.68 19.81 -14.68
C MET A 151 -8.26 20.70 -13.51
N LYS A 152 -9.09 21.72 -13.24
CA LYS A 152 -8.90 22.68 -12.17
C LYS A 152 -9.84 22.33 -11.01
N CYS A 153 -9.45 22.74 -9.80
CA CYS A 153 -10.35 22.68 -8.66
C CYS A 153 -11.50 23.68 -8.90
N PRO A 154 -12.79 23.27 -8.77
CA PRO A 154 -13.90 24.21 -8.85
C PRO A 154 -13.75 25.36 -7.85
N PRO A 155 -14.12 26.60 -8.19
CA PRO A 155 -13.89 27.77 -7.33
C PRO A 155 -14.49 27.64 -5.92
N GLU A 156 -15.68 27.04 -5.83
CA GLU A 156 -16.38 26.78 -4.56
C GLU A 156 -15.57 25.82 -3.68
N VAL A 157 -15.12 24.70 -4.23
CA VAL A 157 -14.29 23.71 -3.53
C VAL A 157 -12.95 24.31 -3.12
N ALA A 158 -12.35 25.15 -3.97
CA ALA A 158 -11.11 25.84 -3.65
C ALA A 158 -11.31 26.80 -2.46
N ALA A 159 -12.39 27.59 -2.44
CA ALA A 159 -12.73 28.48 -1.33
C ALA A 159 -12.91 27.71 -0.01
N ASP A 160 -13.54 26.55 -0.05
CA ASP A 160 -13.70 25.67 1.11
C ASP A 160 -12.37 25.15 1.63
N VAL A 161 -11.48 24.71 0.73
CA VAL A 161 -10.13 24.26 1.08
C VAL A 161 -9.35 25.39 1.76
N PHE A 162 -9.37 26.60 1.19
CA PHE A 162 -8.68 27.75 1.80
C PHE A 162 -9.27 28.12 3.17
N SER A 163 -10.60 28.03 3.32
CA SER A 163 -11.27 28.27 4.60
C SER A 163 -10.91 27.21 5.64
N TYR A 164 -10.77 25.94 5.23
CA TYR A 164 -10.28 24.87 6.09
C TYR A 164 -8.84 25.11 6.54
N ILE A 165 -7.92 25.42 5.62
CA ILE A 165 -6.52 25.73 5.93
C ILE A 165 -6.44 26.91 6.91
N LYS A 166 -7.24 27.96 6.69
CA LYS A 166 -7.28 29.13 7.57
C LYS A 166 -7.68 28.79 9.01
N ARG A 167 -8.66 27.89 9.18
CA ARG A 167 -9.15 27.45 10.50
C ARG A 167 -8.08 26.65 11.25
N GLN A 168 -7.34 25.79 10.56
CA GLN A 168 -6.32 24.93 11.18
C GLN A 168 -5.09 25.73 11.66
N GLU A 169 -4.73 26.81 10.96
CA GLU A 169 -3.44 27.48 11.18
C GLU A 169 -3.53 28.86 11.83
N GLY A 170 -4.73 29.34 12.18
CA GLY A 170 -4.92 30.67 12.81
C GLY A 170 -4.38 31.86 12.01
N GLY A 171 -3.93 31.64 10.77
CA GLY A 171 -3.13 32.58 9.98
C GLY A 171 -3.80 33.00 8.67
N THR A 172 -3.30 34.09 8.09
CA THR A 172 -3.77 34.65 6.82
C THR A 172 -3.53 33.68 5.66
N ILE A 173 -4.59 33.34 4.91
CA ILE A 173 -4.47 32.69 3.59
C ILE A 173 -3.56 33.58 2.73
N PHE A 174 -2.57 32.98 2.06
CA PHE A 174 -1.72 33.71 1.15
C PHE A 174 -2.57 34.20 -0.04
N LYS A 175 -3.08 35.44 0.04
CA LYS A 175 -3.67 36.12 -1.12
C LYS A 175 -2.54 36.38 -2.08
N SER A 176 -2.56 35.68 -3.22
CA SER A 176 -1.63 35.93 -4.31
C SER A 176 -1.53 37.44 -4.59
N LYS A 177 -0.36 38.04 -4.34
CA LYS A 177 0.09 39.16 -5.16
C LYS A 177 0.22 38.57 -6.56
N LYS A 178 -0.53 39.13 -7.53
CA LYS A 178 -0.72 38.67 -8.93
C LYS A 178 0.10 37.42 -9.27
N PRO A 179 -0.53 36.26 -9.50
CA PRO A 179 0.24 35.07 -9.81
C PRO A 179 1.03 35.39 -11.08
N GLY A 180 2.35 35.21 -11.04
CA GLY A 180 3.09 35.03 -12.29
C GLY A 180 2.34 33.98 -13.10
N ASN A 181 2.24 34.16 -14.41
CA ASN A 181 1.36 33.38 -15.29
C ASN A 181 1.69 31.85 -15.35
N ARG A 182 2.62 31.39 -14.50
CA ARG A 182 3.12 30.02 -14.43
C ARG A 182 2.22 29.17 -13.54
N LYS A 183 1.61 28.16 -14.15
CA LYS A 183 0.84 27.11 -13.49
C LYS A 183 1.77 25.97 -13.12
N PHE A 184 1.55 25.36 -11.96
CA PHE A 184 2.32 24.22 -11.48
C PHE A 184 1.39 23.06 -11.15
N TYR A 185 1.90 21.84 -11.28
CA TYR A 185 1.23 20.61 -10.86
C TYR A 185 2.07 19.87 -9.84
N TRP A 186 1.40 19.11 -9.00
CA TRP A 186 2.04 18.13 -8.13
C TRP A 186 1.77 16.74 -8.65
N ILE A 187 2.84 15.97 -8.82
CA ILE A 187 2.79 14.58 -9.27
C ILE A 187 3.37 13.65 -8.20
N TYR A 188 2.89 12.42 -8.15
CA TYR A 188 3.41 11.36 -7.30
C TYR A 188 3.68 10.10 -8.09
N GLN A 189 4.71 9.36 -7.66
CA GLN A 189 5.19 8.18 -8.34
C GLN A 189 4.26 6.99 -8.04
N ALA A 190 3.81 6.34 -9.12
CA ALA A 190 3.27 5.00 -9.08
C ALA A 190 4.42 3.97 -9.18
N ARG A 191 4.18 2.79 -9.77
CA ARG A 191 5.24 1.79 -9.96
C ARG A 191 6.24 2.20 -11.06
N LEU A 192 5.75 2.53 -12.26
CA LEU A 192 6.58 2.83 -13.44
C LEU A 192 6.33 4.22 -14.04
N PHE A 193 5.38 4.97 -13.49
CA PHE A 193 4.84 6.18 -14.10
C PHE A 193 4.34 7.12 -13.01
N TRP A 194 3.84 8.28 -13.41
CA TRP A 194 3.39 9.33 -12.50
C TRP A 194 1.87 9.52 -12.57
N TYR A 195 1.29 9.97 -11.47
CA TYR A 195 -0.05 10.53 -11.43
C TYR A 195 0.01 11.95 -10.90
N ARG A 196 -0.83 12.83 -11.45
CA ARG A 196 -1.08 14.12 -10.83
C ARG A 196 -1.97 13.93 -9.61
N TYR A 197 -1.73 14.70 -8.55
CA TYR A 197 -2.66 14.76 -7.42
C TYR A 197 -4.03 15.31 -7.85
N ASP A 198 -5.08 15.04 -7.08
CA ASP A 198 -6.36 15.70 -7.33
C ASP A 198 -6.23 17.22 -7.13
N PRO A 199 -6.95 18.05 -7.90
CA PRO A 199 -6.80 19.50 -7.82
C PRO A 199 -7.09 20.11 -6.44
N ARG A 200 -7.85 19.44 -5.56
CA ARG A 200 -8.09 19.92 -4.19
C ARG A 200 -6.84 19.72 -3.33
N THR A 201 -6.22 18.54 -3.38
CA THR A 201 -4.98 18.25 -2.65
C THR A 201 -3.82 19.12 -3.12
N GLU A 202 -3.72 19.39 -4.42
CA GLU A 202 -2.69 20.30 -4.96
C GLU A 202 -2.75 21.71 -4.34
N LEU A 203 -3.94 22.22 -4.01
CA LEU A 203 -4.06 23.52 -3.35
C LEU A 203 -3.40 23.53 -1.96
N VAL A 204 -3.57 22.44 -1.21
CA VAL A 204 -2.98 22.27 0.12
C VAL A 204 -1.45 22.16 0.01
N LEU A 205 -0.96 21.33 -0.91
CA LEU A 205 0.47 21.15 -1.15
C LEU A 205 1.15 22.45 -1.57
N GLU A 206 0.55 23.17 -2.51
CA GLU A 206 1.09 24.42 -3.02
C GLU A 206 1.06 25.54 -1.97
N ASP A 207 0.04 25.61 -1.12
CA ASP A 207 0.01 26.55 0.01
C ASP A 207 1.13 26.24 1.02
N CYS A 208 1.31 24.96 1.38
CA CYS A 208 2.37 24.52 2.28
C CYS A 208 3.77 24.81 1.71
N TYR A 209 3.97 24.53 0.43
CA TYR A 209 5.22 24.83 -0.28
C TYR A 209 5.53 26.33 -0.27
N ARG A 210 4.54 27.19 -0.59
CA ARG A 210 4.71 28.65 -0.59
C ARG A 210 4.96 29.24 0.80
N LYS A 211 4.43 28.60 1.84
CA LYS A 211 4.69 28.93 3.24
C LYS A 211 6.03 28.37 3.75
N ASN A 212 6.84 27.76 2.90
CA ASN A 212 8.10 27.10 3.26
C ASN A 212 7.96 26.06 4.36
N LYS A 213 6.83 25.34 4.39
CA LYS A 213 6.64 24.23 5.33
C LYS A 213 7.48 23.05 4.89
N LYS A 214 8.14 22.41 5.85
CA LYS A 214 8.91 21.18 5.61
C LYS A 214 8.01 19.98 5.37
N ARG A 215 6.90 19.93 6.10
CA ARG A 215 5.93 18.84 6.09
C ARG A 215 4.52 19.38 6.05
N CYS A 216 3.63 18.63 5.43
CA CYS A 216 2.20 18.86 5.49
C CYS A 216 1.43 17.54 5.60
N GLU A 217 0.25 17.60 6.19
CA GLU A 217 -0.65 16.46 6.28
C GLU A 217 -1.80 16.63 5.29
N VAL A 218 -2.10 15.57 4.56
CA VAL A 218 -3.21 15.51 3.60
C VAL A 218 -4.03 14.26 3.84
N GLU A 219 -5.33 14.34 3.61
CA GLU A 219 -6.23 13.19 3.67
C GLU A 219 -6.56 12.72 2.26
N ILE A 220 -6.19 11.48 1.94
CA ILE A 220 -6.41 10.87 0.62
C ILE A 220 -7.23 9.59 0.83
N CYS A 221 -8.43 9.55 0.27
CA CYS A 221 -9.38 8.43 0.41
C CYS A 221 -9.64 8.03 1.87
N GLY A 222 -9.80 9.01 2.76
CA GLY A 222 -10.07 8.79 4.19
C GLY A 222 -8.85 8.35 5.01
N LYS A 223 -7.64 8.35 4.42
CA LYS A 223 -6.40 8.00 5.10
C LYS A 223 -5.50 9.23 5.19
N LYS A 224 -4.87 9.42 6.36
CA LYS A 224 -3.89 10.49 6.57
C LYS A 224 -2.54 10.12 5.98
N PHE A 225 -1.98 11.04 5.22
CA PHE A 225 -0.64 10.95 4.67
C PHE A 225 0.19 12.15 5.11
N THR A 226 1.44 11.89 5.44
CA THR A 226 2.44 12.93 5.69
C THR A 226 3.26 13.12 4.42
N ILE A 227 3.30 14.37 3.96
CA ILE A 227 4.07 14.78 2.79
C ILE A 227 5.28 15.56 3.29
N ASP A 228 6.47 15.02 3.05
CA ASP A 228 7.75 15.69 3.31
C ASP A 228 8.15 16.43 2.03
N ILE A 229 8.01 17.75 2.04
CA ILE A 229 8.25 18.63 0.89
C ILE A 229 9.75 18.76 0.61
N GLU A 230 10.58 18.78 1.66
CA GLU A 230 12.04 18.84 1.54
C GLU A 230 12.59 17.55 0.91
N LYS A 231 12.16 16.41 1.44
CA LYS A 231 12.60 15.09 0.95
C LYS A 231 11.87 14.64 -0.31
N LYS A 232 10.79 15.33 -0.69
CA LYS A 232 9.94 15.00 -1.84
C LYS A 232 9.35 13.60 -1.74
N ILE A 233 8.81 13.24 -0.57
CA ILE A 233 8.24 11.92 -0.30
C ILE A 233 6.86 12.03 0.35
N GLN A 234 5.94 11.17 -0.08
CA GLN A 234 4.70 10.85 0.60
C GLN A 234 4.85 9.57 1.42
N VAL A 235 4.40 9.59 2.67
CA VAL A 235 4.42 8.46 3.61
C VAL A 235 3.04 8.34 4.28
N ARG A 236 2.55 7.11 4.47
CA ARG A 236 1.37 6.86 5.31
C ARG A 236 1.87 6.63 6.74
N GLY A 237 1.22 7.16 7.77
CA GLY A 237 1.76 7.16 9.15
C GLY A 237 2.05 5.80 9.82
N GLU A 238 1.89 4.67 9.12
CA GLU A 238 2.12 3.31 9.65
C GLU A 238 3.54 2.81 9.34
N ARG A 239 4.12 2.01 10.26
CA ARG A 239 5.54 1.55 10.28
C ARG A 239 6.01 0.81 9.01
N HIS A 240 5.07 0.33 8.16
CA HIS A 240 5.33 -0.39 6.91
C HIS A 240 4.72 0.29 5.66
N SER A 241 4.49 1.61 5.69
CA SER A 241 3.89 2.28 4.55
C SER A 241 4.80 2.37 3.33
N GLU A 242 4.25 2.09 2.16
CA GLU A 242 4.86 2.45 0.88
C GLU A 242 5.21 3.93 0.83
N ARG A 243 6.46 4.23 0.48
CA ARG A 243 6.94 5.60 0.24
C ARG A 243 6.82 5.89 -1.24
N ARG A 244 6.25 7.05 -1.59
CA ARG A 244 6.13 7.50 -2.97
C ARG A 244 6.89 8.79 -3.16
N CYS A 245 7.70 8.87 -4.21
CA CYS A 245 8.33 10.13 -4.59
C CYS A 245 7.27 11.10 -5.08
N ILE A 246 7.44 12.38 -4.78
CA ILE A 246 6.56 13.46 -5.24
C ILE A 246 7.37 14.54 -5.94
N GLN A 247 6.77 15.26 -6.88
CA GLN A 247 7.44 16.36 -7.56
C GLN A 247 6.46 17.50 -7.86
N ARG A 248 6.98 18.73 -7.75
CA ARG A 248 6.32 19.93 -8.22
C ARG A 248 6.92 20.29 -9.58
N ILE A 249 6.09 20.34 -10.61
CA ILE A 249 6.50 20.57 -12.00
C ILE A 249 5.76 21.77 -12.59
N GLU A 250 6.33 22.43 -13.61
CA GLU A 250 5.57 23.40 -14.39
C GLU A 250 4.48 22.67 -15.19
N ALA A 251 3.33 23.32 -15.39
CA ALA A 251 2.19 22.69 -16.04
C ALA A 251 2.48 22.30 -17.51
N GLU A 252 3.38 23.04 -18.15
CA GLU A 252 3.86 22.80 -19.52
C GLU A 252 4.75 21.54 -19.60
N ASP A 253 5.45 21.22 -18.50
CA ASP A 253 6.32 20.04 -18.42
C ASP A 253 5.54 18.74 -18.23
N ILE A 254 4.22 18.77 -18.03
CA ILE A 254 3.44 17.55 -17.76
C ILE A 254 3.62 16.47 -18.85
N TYR A 255 3.85 16.90 -20.09
CA TYR A 255 4.08 16.05 -21.26
C TYR A 255 5.49 15.44 -21.30
N ARG A 256 6.44 15.98 -20.52
CA ARG A 256 7.81 15.44 -20.37
C ARG A 256 7.87 14.31 -19.34
N TYR A 257 6.88 14.23 -18.46
CA TYR A 257 6.74 13.16 -17.47
C TYR A 257 5.76 12.11 -17.99
N ASP A 258 6.00 10.83 -17.68
CA ASP A 258 5.03 9.76 -17.98
C ASP A 258 3.81 9.82 -17.04
N VAL A 259 3.02 10.90 -17.13
CA VAL A 259 1.83 11.12 -16.30
C VAL A 259 0.64 10.43 -16.94
N ARG A 260 0.03 9.48 -16.23
CA ARG A 260 -1.09 8.68 -16.77
C ARG A 260 -2.47 9.24 -16.51
N GLY A 261 -2.58 10.16 -15.55
CA GLY A 261 -3.83 10.81 -15.22
C GLY A 261 -3.81 11.46 -13.84
N ILE A 262 -4.96 11.48 -13.17
CA ILE A 262 -5.20 12.21 -11.93
C ILE A 262 -5.68 11.25 -10.84
N ALA A 263 -5.05 11.29 -9.67
CA ALA A 263 -5.46 10.56 -8.47
C ALA A 263 -5.72 9.05 -8.69
N GLY A 264 -4.88 8.40 -9.52
CA GLY A 264 -4.98 6.97 -9.82
C GLY A 264 -5.97 6.62 -10.94
N ILE A 265 -6.70 7.59 -11.47
CA ILE A 265 -7.59 7.42 -12.63
C ILE A 265 -6.81 7.80 -13.89
N GLN A 266 -6.76 6.88 -14.85
CA GLN A 266 -6.12 7.13 -16.14
C GLN A 266 -7.00 8.04 -17.01
N CYS A 267 -6.37 9.07 -17.57
CA CYS A 267 -6.98 9.85 -18.65
C CYS A 267 -7.03 8.99 -19.92
N HIS A 268 -8.09 9.13 -20.72
CA HIS A 268 -8.21 8.38 -21.97
C HIS A 268 -7.07 8.65 -22.97
N PHE A 269 -6.57 9.89 -23.02
CA PHE A 269 -5.39 10.25 -23.82
C PHE A 269 -4.12 9.92 -23.03
N PHE A 270 -3.63 8.69 -23.20
CA PHE A 270 -2.38 8.22 -22.60
C PHE A 270 -1.41 7.63 -23.65
N PRO A 271 -0.11 8.03 -23.69
CA PRO A 271 0.51 9.10 -22.91
C PRO A 271 -0.24 10.42 -23.10
N VAL A 272 -0.29 11.21 -22.02
CA VAL A 272 -0.75 12.60 -22.11
C VAL A 272 0.20 13.24 -23.10
N THR A 273 -0.27 13.41 -24.33
CA THR A 273 0.50 13.89 -25.48
C THR A 273 -0.05 15.26 -25.83
N ASN A 274 0.85 16.15 -26.24
CA ASN A 274 0.44 17.49 -26.63
C ASN A 274 -0.45 17.37 -27.87
N ARG A 275 -1.75 17.59 -27.71
CA ARG A 275 -2.75 17.52 -28.79
C ARG A 275 -2.68 18.72 -29.76
N MET A 276 -1.55 19.42 -29.80
CA MET A 276 -1.25 20.46 -30.79
C MET A 276 -0.23 19.98 -31.82
N LEU A 277 -0.50 18.84 -32.46
CA LEU A 277 0.01 18.56 -33.79
C LEU A 277 -1.18 18.03 -34.60
N TYR A 278 -1.53 18.77 -35.65
CA TYR A 278 -2.67 18.70 -36.57
C TYR A 278 -3.80 19.71 -36.30
#